data_AF-A0A3D3S9W6-F1
#
_entry.id   AF-A0A3D3S9W6-F1
#
_cell.length_a   1.000
_cell.length_b   1.000
_cell.length_c   1.000
_cell.angle_alpha   90.00
_cell.angle_beta   90.00
_cell.angle_gamma   90.00
#
_symmetry.space_group_name_H-M   'P 1'
#
loop_
_entity.id
_entity.type
_entity.pdbx_description
1 polymer ?
#
loop_
_entity_poly.entity_id
_entity_poly.type
_entity_poly.pdbx_seq_one_letter_code
_entity_poly.pdbx_strand_id
1 'polypeptide(L)'
;LAPIGAPLELLKSPIHRTLGDFGEGKRIGGSLDTGDVSYVVPVGQMNAATWPLGIGAHTWQSCAASGSTWAFKAMRWAGACMALAGFGLVTEPEILAAAKAEFKANARPYRSTMDL
;
A
#
# COMPACT_ATOMS: atom_id res chain seq x y z
N LEU A 1 8.80 -10.97 -24.06
CA LEU A 1 9.05 -10.58 -22.67
C LEU A 1 9.59 -9.15 -22.69
N ALA A 2 8.73 -8.13 -22.63
CA ALA A 2 9.21 -6.83 -22.16
C ALA A 2 9.62 -7.08 -20.70
N PRO A 3 10.91 -7.16 -20.41
CA PRO A 3 11.37 -7.70 -19.14
C PRO A 3 10.95 -6.71 -18.06
N ILE A 4 10.39 -7.25 -16.99
CA ILE A 4 10.37 -6.74 -15.60
C ILE A 4 11.34 -5.56 -15.42
N GLY A 5 10.93 -4.37 -15.84
CA GLY A 5 11.82 -3.26 -16.06
C GLY A 5 10.99 -2.01 -16.32
N ALA A 6 11.16 -1.01 -15.45
CA ALA A 6 10.50 0.27 -15.59
C ALA A 6 10.87 0.92 -16.94
N PRO A 7 9.94 1.63 -17.59
CA PRO A 7 10.25 2.48 -18.74
C PRO A 7 11.44 3.40 -18.47
N LEU A 8 12.32 3.60 -19.46
CA LEU A 8 13.57 4.36 -19.30
C LEU A 8 13.33 5.80 -18.83
N GLU A 9 12.19 6.39 -19.16
CA GLU A 9 11.82 7.73 -18.68
C GLU A 9 11.71 7.81 -17.15
N LEU A 10 11.45 6.69 -16.47
CA LEU A 10 11.38 6.62 -15.00
C LEU A 10 12.78 6.65 -14.35
N LEU A 11 13.86 6.42 -15.10
CA LEU A 11 15.23 6.54 -14.57
C LEU A 11 15.66 7.99 -14.30
N LYS A 12 14.88 8.99 -14.74
CA LYS A 12 15.15 10.41 -14.47
C LYS A 12 15.01 10.79 -13.00
N SER A 13 14.33 9.96 -12.21
CA SER A 13 14.21 10.12 -10.76
C SER A 13 14.60 8.81 -10.08
N PRO A 14 15.35 8.85 -8.97
CA PRO A 14 15.66 7.62 -8.24
C PRO A 14 14.41 6.99 -7.61
N ILE A 15 13.38 7.78 -7.31
CA ILE A 15 12.15 7.34 -6.61
C ILE A 15 10.90 8.05 -7.14
N HIS A 16 9.73 7.47 -6.86
CA HIS A 16 8.45 8.16 -7.02
C HIS A 16 8.31 9.29 -5.98
N ARG A 17 7.79 10.45 -6.39
CA ARG A 17 7.68 11.66 -5.55
C ARG A 17 6.26 12.21 -5.42
N THR A 18 5.29 11.57 -6.04
CA THR A 18 3.89 12.00 -5.98
C THR A 18 3.08 11.12 -5.05
N LEU A 19 1.95 11.65 -4.59
CA LEU A 19 0.92 10.87 -3.90
C LEU A 19 -0.12 10.47 -4.95
N GLY A 20 -0.59 9.23 -4.90
CA GLY A 20 -1.65 8.75 -5.78
C GLY A 20 -2.20 7.41 -5.33
N ASP A 21 -3.30 7.00 -5.95
CA ASP A 21 -3.89 5.68 -5.73
C ASP A 21 -3.04 4.61 -6.44
N PHE A 22 -2.54 3.68 -5.64
CA PHE A 22 -1.72 2.58 -6.15
C PHE A 22 -2.62 1.58 -6.88
N GLY A 23 -2.75 1.80 -8.19
CA GLY A 23 -3.60 0.98 -9.04
C GLY A 23 -4.95 1.59 -9.34
N GLU A 24 -5.06 2.92 -9.42
CA GLU A 24 -6.31 3.61 -9.79
C GLU A 24 -7.07 2.89 -10.93
N GLY A 25 -8.31 2.49 -10.63
CA GLY A 25 -9.19 1.76 -11.56
C GLY A 25 -8.77 0.33 -11.90
N LYS A 26 -7.72 -0.21 -11.27
CA LYS A 26 -7.16 -1.54 -11.51
C LYS A 26 -7.01 -2.34 -10.22
N ARG A 27 -7.23 -3.64 -10.30
CA ARG A 27 -6.89 -4.54 -9.19
C ARG A 27 -5.40 -4.84 -9.24
N ILE A 28 -4.67 -4.42 -8.21
CA ILE A 28 -3.29 -4.86 -8.02
C ILE A 28 -3.31 -6.08 -7.11
N GLY A 29 -2.75 -7.19 -7.60
CA GLY A 29 -2.60 -8.41 -6.82
C GLY A 29 -1.57 -8.24 -5.71
N GLY A 30 -1.90 -8.74 -4.52
CA GLY A 30 -1.00 -8.85 -3.38
C GLY A 30 -1.42 -10.04 -2.53
N SER A 31 -0.45 -10.77 -1.98
CA SER A 31 -0.69 -11.88 -1.04
C SER A 31 -0.45 -11.36 0.37
N LEU A 32 -1.37 -10.54 0.86
CA LEU A 32 -1.28 -9.83 2.15
C LEU A 32 -2.37 -10.35 3.08
N ASP A 33 -2.02 -10.59 4.34
CA ASP A 33 -2.95 -10.98 5.41
C ASP A 33 -4.00 -9.89 5.73
N THR A 34 -3.67 -8.63 5.45
CA THR A 34 -4.62 -7.51 5.50
C THR A 34 -5.83 -7.70 4.58
N GLY A 35 -5.69 -8.53 3.53
CA GLY A 35 -6.80 -8.96 2.69
C GLY A 35 -7.88 -9.68 3.51
N ASP A 36 -7.51 -10.60 4.40
CA ASP A 36 -8.46 -11.32 5.25
C ASP A 36 -9.11 -10.38 6.27
N VAL A 37 -8.31 -9.48 6.86
CA VAL A 37 -8.82 -8.45 7.79
C VAL A 37 -9.85 -7.54 7.10
N SER A 38 -9.65 -7.25 5.82
CA SER A 38 -10.55 -6.40 5.03
C SER A 38 -11.93 -7.01 4.77
N TYR A 39 -12.17 -8.27 5.13
CA TYR A 39 -13.52 -8.85 5.12
C TYR A 39 -14.29 -8.59 6.42
N VAL A 40 -13.61 -8.17 7.49
CA VAL A 40 -14.20 -8.03 8.83
C VAL A 40 -14.37 -6.56 9.21
N VAL A 41 -13.41 -5.70 8.85
CA VAL A 41 -13.38 -4.28 9.22
C VAL A 41 -12.90 -3.41 8.05
N PRO A 42 -13.21 -2.09 8.06
CA PRO A 42 -12.56 -1.16 7.12
C PRO A 42 -11.04 -1.24 7.25
N VAL A 43 -10.34 -1.39 6.11
CA VAL A 43 -8.87 -1.46 6.05
C VAL A 43 -8.36 -0.38 5.11
N GLY A 44 -7.42 0.42 5.60
CA GLY A 44 -6.61 1.33 4.79
C GLY A 44 -5.18 0.82 4.69
N GLN A 45 -4.55 0.99 3.52
CA GLN A 45 -3.16 0.64 3.28
C GLN A 45 -2.46 1.79 2.58
N MET A 46 -1.17 1.97 2.88
CA MET A 46 -0.32 2.92 2.15
C MET A 46 0.96 2.23 1.66
N ASN A 47 1.45 2.68 0.50
CA ASN A 47 2.77 2.34 0.00
C ASN A 47 3.68 3.57 0.11
N ALA A 48 4.93 3.37 0.50
CA ALA A 48 5.94 4.42 0.51
C ALA A 48 7.09 4.05 -0.43
N ALA A 49 7.71 5.05 -1.07
CA ALA A 49 8.82 4.86 -1.99
C ALA A 49 10.12 4.52 -1.22
N THR A 50 10.23 3.27 -0.77
CA THR A 50 11.41 2.72 -0.07
C THR A 50 12.45 2.15 -1.03
N TRP A 51 12.06 1.81 -2.25
CA TRP A 51 12.93 1.25 -3.29
C TRP A 51 13.09 2.22 -4.46
N PRO A 52 14.21 2.12 -5.21
CA PRO A 52 14.33 2.82 -6.49
C PRO A 52 13.25 2.41 -7.50
N LEU A 53 12.94 3.31 -8.43
CA LEU A 53 12.00 3.02 -9.52
C LEU A 53 12.47 1.83 -10.36
N GLY A 54 11.54 0.94 -10.70
CA GLY A 54 11.80 -0.25 -11.51
C GLY A 54 12.30 -1.47 -10.77
N ILE A 55 12.50 -1.39 -9.45
CA ILE A 55 12.82 -2.56 -8.63
C ILE A 55 11.55 -3.39 -8.40
N GLY A 56 11.56 -4.62 -8.92
CA GLY A 56 10.51 -5.60 -8.67
C GLY A 56 10.57 -6.16 -7.24
N ALA A 57 9.41 -6.46 -6.66
CA ALA A 57 9.31 -7.19 -5.40
C ALA A 57 9.94 -8.60 -5.52
N HIS A 58 10.37 -9.17 -4.40
CA HIS A 58 11.01 -10.50 -4.32
C HIS A 58 12.30 -10.64 -5.14
N THR A 59 13.05 -9.55 -5.29
CA THR A 59 14.37 -9.53 -5.95
C THR A 59 15.48 -9.20 -4.96
N TRP A 60 16.73 -9.59 -5.26
CA TRP A 60 17.87 -9.23 -4.41
C TRP A 60 18.04 -7.69 -4.32
N GLN A 61 17.66 -6.95 -5.38
CA GLN A 61 17.66 -5.50 -5.38
C GLN A 61 16.66 -4.93 -4.39
N SER A 62 15.44 -5.49 -4.29
CA SER A 62 14.45 -5.07 -3.29
C SER A 62 14.93 -5.34 -1.86
N CYS A 63 15.60 -6.48 -1.64
CA CYS A 63 16.22 -6.81 -0.36
C CYS A 63 17.30 -5.77 0.02
N ALA A 64 18.26 -5.53 -0.88
CA ALA A 64 19.33 -4.56 -0.65
C ALA A 64 18.80 -3.13 -0.44
N ALA A 65 17.84 -2.70 -1.26
CA ALA A 65 17.24 -1.37 -1.17
C ALA A 65 16.51 -1.14 0.17
N SER A 66 15.82 -2.17 0.68
CA SER A 66 15.08 -2.12 1.95
C SER A 66 15.98 -1.84 3.16
N GLY A 67 17.26 -2.24 3.10
CA GLY A 67 18.26 -1.97 4.16
C GLY A 67 18.94 -0.60 4.07
N SER A 68 18.60 0.23 3.08
CA SER A 68 19.27 1.51 2.86
C SER A 68 18.83 2.60 3.84
N THR A 69 19.68 3.60 4.04
CA THR A 69 19.33 4.82 4.81
C THR A 69 18.09 5.52 4.24
N TRP A 70 17.87 5.45 2.92
CA TRP A 70 16.68 6.00 2.28
C TRP A 70 15.42 5.25 2.71
N ALA A 71 15.42 3.92 2.64
CA ALA A 71 14.29 3.10 3.03
C ALA A 71 13.86 3.37 4.49
N PHE A 72 14.81 3.53 5.42
CA PHE A 72 14.50 3.90 6.79
C PHE A 72 13.85 5.29 6.93
N LYS A 73 14.26 6.28 6.12
CA LYS A 73 13.61 7.61 6.11
C LYS A 73 12.18 7.53 5.57
N ALA A 74 11.97 6.81 4.46
CA ALA A 74 10.65 6.60 3.89
C ALA A 74 9.74 5.79 4.84
N MET A 75 10.27 4.78 5.53
CA MET A 75 9.55 4.01 6.55
C MET A 75 9.07 4.90 7.71
N ARG A 76 9.93 5.80 8.21
CA ARG A 76 9.53 6.76 9.28
C ARG A 76 8.44 7.71 8.80
N TRP A 77 8.56 8.21 7.58
CA TRP A 77 7.51 9.03 6.97
C TRP A 77 6.18 8.25 6.85
N ALA A 78 6.23 7.00 6.39
CA ALA A 78 5.05 6.13 6.31
C ALA A 78 4.40 5.91 7.69
N GLY A 79 5.22 5.64 8.71
CA GLY A 79 4.75 5.53 10.10
C GLY A 79 4.06 6.81 10.59
N ALA A 80 4.63 7.99 10.29
CA ALA A 80 4.01 9.27 10.63
C ALA A 80 2.67 9.49 9.90
N CYS A 81 2.57 9.13 8.61
CA CYS A 81 1.33 9.20 7.86
C CYS A 81 0.25 8.28 8.46
N MET A 82 0.59 7.02 8.80
CA MET A 82 -0.36 6.11 9.44
C MET A 82 -0.79 6.61 10.82
N ALA A 83 0.13 7.17 11.61
CA ALA A 83 -0.20 7.75 12.91
C ALA A 83 -1.14 8.95 12.77
N LEU A 84 -0.92 9.84 11.81
CA LEU A 84 -1.81 10.97 11.53
C LEU A 84 -3.18 10.53 11.02
N ALA A 85 -3.24 9.50 10.18
CA ALA A 85 -4.50 8.91 9.74
C ALA A 85 -5.28 8.32 10.93
N GLY A 86 -4.60 7.57 11.81
CA GLY A 86 -5.19 7.05 13.04
C GLY A 86 -5.65 8.15 13.99
N PHE A 87 -4.88 9.23 14.12
CA PHE A 87 -5.26 10.41 14.89
C PHE A 87 -6.55 11.03 14.33
N GLY A 88 -6.61 11.28 13.02
CA GLY A 88 -7.80 11.79 12.35
C GLY A 88 -9.03 10.92 12.61
N LEU A 89 -8.91 9.59 12.52
CA LEU A 89 -10.01 8.67 12.83
C LEU A 89 -10.53 8.77 14.28
N VAL A 90 -9.67 9.15 15.22
CA VAL A 90 -10.02 9.32 16.63
C VAL A 90 -10.60 10.71 16.91
N THR A 91 -10.09 11.76 16.26
CA THR A 91 -10.49 13.15 16.51
C THR A 91 -11.67 13.62 15.67
N GLU A 92 -11.89 13.00 14.51
CA GLU A 92 -12.94 13.33 13.54
C GLU A 92 -13.86 12.10 13.36
N PRO A 93 -14.82 11.88 14.29
CA PRO A 93 -15.63 10.66 14.34
C PRO A 93 -16.47 10.40 13.07
N GLU A 94 -16.77 11.44 12.31
CA GLU A 94 -17.46 11.38 11.02
C GLU A 94 -16.68 10.60 9.97
N ILE A 95 -15.34 10.66 9.99
CA ILE A 95 -14.49 9.91 9.03
C ILE A 95 -14.65 8.41 9.30
N LEU A 96 -14.55 8.01 10.57
CA LEU A 96 -14.73 6.62 10.98
C LEU A 96 -16.16 6.12 10.70
N ALA A 97 -17.16 6.97 10.93
CA ALA A 97 -18.55 6.64 10.63
C ALA A 97 -18.77 6.42 9.12
N ALA A 98 -18.22 7.30 8.28
CA ALA A 98 -18.28 7.17 6.83
C ALA A 98 -17.60 5.89 6.34
N ALA A 99 -16.38 5.60 6.81
CA ALA A 99 -15.65 4.39 6.45
C ALA A 99 -16.41 3.10 6.85
N LYS A 100 -17.04 3.08 8.02
CA LYS A 100 -17.89 1.95 8.46
C LYS A 100 -19.15 1.81 7.62
N ALA A 101 -19.78 2.92 7.24
CA ALA A 101 -20.97 2.91 6.40
C ALA A 101 -20.66 2.38 4.99
N GLU A 102 -19.57 2.86 4.37
CA GLU A 102 -19.09 2.37 3.09
C GLU A 102 -18.74 0.88 3.15
N PHE A 103 -18.02 0.46 4.19
CA PHE A 103 -17.68 -0.95 4.40
C PHE A 103 -18.94 -1.80 4.50
N LYS A 104 -19.93 -1.42 5.31
CA LYS A 104 -21.19 -2.17 5.45
C LYS A 104 -21.96 -2.27 4.13
N ALA A 105 -21.92 -1.24 3.29
CA ALA A 105 -22.60 -1.24 1.99
C ALA A 105 -21.92 -2.17 0.96
N ASN A 106 -20.60 -2.35 1.06
CA ASN A 106 -19.80 -3.05 0.05
C ASN A 106 -19.20 -4.39 0.52
N ALA A 107 -19.28 -4.69 1.82
CA ALA A 107 -18.67 -5.88 2.42
C ALA A 107 -19.22 -7.16 1.79
N ARG A 108 -18.31 -8.09 1.53
CA ARG A 108 -18.63 -9.42 1.02
C ARG A 108 -18.40 -10.43 2.14
N PRO A 109 -19.17 -11.53 2.20
CA PRO A 109 -18.84 -12.63 3.10
C PRO A 109 -17.42 -13.13 2.85
N TYR A 110 -16.65 -13.34 3.91
CA TYR A 110 -15.35 -13.98 3.81
C TYR A 110 -15.51 -15.39 3.24
N ARG A 111 -14.64 -15.74 2.29
CA ARG A 111 -14.50 -17.09 1.76
C ARG A 111 -13.03 -17.38 1.61
N SER A 112 -12.53 -18.37 2.35
CA SER A 112 -11.14 -18.76 2.21
C SER A 112 -10.90 -19.29 0.80
N THR A 113 -9.78 -18.95 0.20
CA THR A 113 -9.34 -19.59 -1.06
C THR A 113 -9.00 -21.06 -0.87
N MET A 114 -8.89 -21.51 0.38
CA MET A 114 -8.70 -22.92 0.73
C MET A 114 -10.02 -23.70 0.86
N ASP A 115 -11.18 -23.02 0.86
CA ASP A 115 -12.52 -23.65 0.94
C ASP A 115 -13.06 -24.07 -0.46
N LEU A 116 -12.16 -24.35 -1.40
CA LEU A 116 -12.48 -24.81 -2.77
C LEU A 116 -12.68 -26.32 -2.82
#